data_AF-A0A350BUK8-F1
#
_entry.id   AF-A0A350BUK8-F1
#
_cell.length_a   1.000
_cell.length_b   1.000
_cell.length_c   1.000
_cell.angle_alpha   90.00
_cell.angle_beta   90.00
_cell.angle_gamma   90.00
#
_symmetry.space_group_name_H-M   'P 1'
#
loop_
_entity.id
_entity.type
_entity.pdbx_description
1 polymer ?
#
loop_
_entity_poly.entity_id
_entity_poly.type
_entity_poly.pdbx_seq_one_letter_code
_entity_poly.pdbx_strand_id
1 'polypeptide(L)'
;MKKIALALLTLLFVISFTAAEAQSLSKKEKKALKKEIKTYKKDPEKWVSMQNSHKKEIKALSDEVTDLKAKLATDNAEKQVLADKLVALEAQYASLKKSMPTTTLPAGTVYQVQMGYYQYLDLVSFNDKLKTIKAEEIDGAKRYVIGHFENVMDALQFRNDIKALGINDAFVSQYTNGVRNMDYDALEAIGEK
;
A
#
# COMPACT_ATOMS: atom_id res chain seq x y z
N MET A 1 -22.41 74.95 22.79
CA MET A 1 -23.69 74.37 22.35
C MET A 1 -23.64 73.72 20.96
N LYS A 2 -23.05 74.34 19.93
CA LYS A 2 -22.99 73.74 18.58
C LYS A 2 -22.21 72.41 18.47
N LYS A 3 -21.12 72.23 19.22
CA LYS A 3 -20.33 70.97 19.21
C LYS A 3 -21.00 69.79 19.93
N ILE A 4 -21.84 70.07 20.93
CA ILE A 4 -22.60 69.07 21.70
C ILE A 4 -23.83 68.63 20.88
N ALA A 5 -24.48 69.55 20.19
CA ALA A 5 -25.55 69.23 19.25
C ALA A 5 -25.06 68.36 18.08
N LEU A 6 -23.84 68.60 17.58
CA LEU A 6 -23.26 67.80 16.50
C LEU A 6 -22.89 66.38 16.98
N ALA A 7 -22.41 66.23 18.22
CA ALA A 7 -22.10 64.92 18.82
C ALA A 7 -23.36 64.09 19.13
N LEU A 8 -24.47 64.74 19.50
CA LEU A 8 -25.77 64.07 19.68
C LEU A 8 -26.40 63.65 18.35
N LEU A 9 -26.22 64.45 17.29
CA LEU A 9 -26.71 64.12 15.95
C LEU A 9 -25.94 62.95 15.32
N THR A 10 -24.63 62.86 15.55
CA THR A 10 -23.83 61.71 15.10
C THR A 10 -24.11 60.46 15.93
N LEU A 11 -24.38 60.58 17.23
CA LEU A 11 -24.78 59.45 18.08
C LEU A 11 -26.17 58.90 17.68
N LEU A 12 -27.12 59.76 17.31
CA LEU A 12 -28.43 59.34 16.78
C LEU A 12 -28.31 58.65 15.40
N PHE A 13 -27.37 59.10 14.56
CA PHE A 13 -27.14 58.51 13.24
C PHE A 13 -26.47 57.12 13.32
N VAL A 14 -25.62 56.89 14.33
CA VAL A 14 -24.98 55.57 14.56
C VAL A 14 -25.98 54.56 15.16
N ILE A 15 -26.91 54.99 16.01
CA ILE A 15 -28.01 54.12 16.51
C ILE A 15 -29.03 53.78 15.41
N SER A 16 -29.15 54.63 14.38
CA SER A 16 -30.02 54.36 13.22
C SER A 16 -29.45 53.29 12.28
N PHE A 17 -28.17 52.94 12.38
CA PHE A 17 -27.53 51.89 11.58
C PHE A 17 -27.53 50.50 12.24
N THR A 18 -27.72 50.40 13.56
CA THR A 18 -27.78 49.10 14.26
C THR A 18 -29.19 48.50 14.33
N ALA A 19 -30.20 49.17 13.77
CA ALA A 19 -31.53 48.61 13.50
C ALA A 19 -31.69 48.10 12.05
N ALA A 20 -30.60 48.04 11.27
CA ALA A 20 -30.62 47.61 9.87
C ALA A 20 -30.20 46.14 9.66
N GLU A 21 -30.15 45.32 10.71
CA GLU A 21 -30.16 43.85 10.58
C GLU A 21 -31.57 43.24 10.67
N ALA A 22 -32.62 44.06 10.67
CA ALA A 22 -33.91 43.59 10.20
C ALA A 22 -33.87 43.61 8.66
N GLN A 23 -33.25 42.58 8.05
CA GLN A 23 -33.36 42.34 6.61
C GLN A 23 -34.85 42.16 6.28
N SER A 24 -35.52 43.27 5.96
CA SER A 24 -36.94 43.27 5.72
C SER A 24 -37.16 42.52 4.42
N LEU A 25 -37.80 41.36 4.53
CA LEU A 25 -38.18 40.49 3.40
C LEU A 25 -38.56 41.36 2.18
N SER A 26 -37.96 41.08 1.03
CA SER A 26 -38.24 41.76 -0.22
C SER A 26 -39.74 41.72 -0.51
N LYS A 27 -40.29 42.68 -1.25
CA LYS A 27 -41.73 42.72 -1.56
C LYS A 27 -42.23 41.40 -2.18
N LYS A 28 -41.37 40.66 -2.89
CA LYS A 28 -41.68 39.32 -3.42
C LYS A 28 -41.79 38.28 -2.30
N GLU A 29 -40.85 38.28 -1.37
CA GLU A 29 -40.82 37.34 -0.24
C GLU A 29 -41.99 37.60 0.73
N LYS A 30 -42.30 38.86 1.05
CA LYS A 30 -43.49 39.23 1.84
C LYS A 30 -44.80 38.79 1.18
N LYS A 31 -44.89 38.87 -0.16
CA LYS A 31 -46.09 38.46 -0.91
C LYS A 31 -46.19 36.93 -1.02
N ALA A 32 -45.06 36.23 -1.12
CA ALA A 32 -44.99 34.77 -1.07
C ALA A 32 -45.41 34.25 0.33
N LEU A 33 -44.82 34.79 1.40
CA LEU A 33 -45.21 34.51 2.79
C LEU A 33 -46.68 34.81 3.06
N LYS A 34 -47.20 35.95 2.57
CA LYS A 34 -48.63 36.27 2.74
C LYS A 34 -49.55 35.30 1.98
N LYS A 35 -49.13 34.81 0.81
CA LYS A 35 -49.84 33.76 0.07
C LYS A 35 -49.79 32.45 0.85
N GLU A 36 -48.62 32.02 1.28
CA GLU A 36 -48.41 30.84 2.13
C GLU A 36 -49.26 30.88 3.39
N ILE A 37 -49.21 31.96 4.17
CA ILE A 37 -50.03 32.17 5.37
C ILE A 37 -51.53 32.11 5.06
N LYS A 38 -51.96 32.64 3.90
CA LYS A 38 -53.37 32.58 3.48
C LYS A 38 -53.77 31.17 3.07
N THR A 39 -52.86 30.37 2.51
CA THR A 39 -53.07 28.94 2.24
C THR A 39 -53.11 28.15 3.56
N TYR A 40 -52.26 28.49 4.54
CA TYR A 40 -52.24 27.87 5.87
C TYR A 40 -53.53 28.12 6.67
N LYS A 41 -54.09 29.34 6.58
CA LYS A 41 -55.38 29.67 7.22
C LYS A 41 -56.58 28.92 6.62
N LYS A 42 -56.47 28.45 5.38
CA LYS A 42 -57.58 27.76 4.70
C LYS A 42 -57.69 26.28 5.07
N ASP A 43 -56.58 25.65 5.48
CA ASP A 43 -56.56 24.21 5.73
C ASP A 43 -55.51 23.83 6.81
N PRO A 44 -55.82 24.08 8.10
CA PRO A 44 -54.86 23.96 9.20
C PRO A 44 -54.40 22.51 9.45
N GLU A 45 -55.30 21.54 9.27
CA GLU A 45 -55.02 20.11 9.52
C GLU A 45 -53.99 19.55 8.54
N LYS A 46 -54.10 19.92 7.26
CA LYS A 46 -53.15 19.54 6.22
C LYS A 46 -51.74 20.05 6.52
N TRP A 47 -51.62 21.25 7.07
CA TRP A 47 -50.34 21.84 7.44
C TRP A 47 -49.70 21.11 8.63
N VAL A 48 -50.46 20.81 9.69
CA VAL A 48 -49.98 20.03 10.84
C VAL A 48 -49.51 18.64 10.39
N SER A 49 -50.26 17.99 9.49
CA SER A 49 -49.86 16.71 8.90
C SER A 49 -48.54 16.80 8.14
N MET A 50 -48.37 17.83 7.30
CA MET A 50 -47.13 18.06 6.55
C MET A 50 -45.94 18.36 7.48
N GLN A 51 -46.12 19.20 8.50
CA GLN A 51 -45.07 19.52 9.46
C GLN A 51 -44.65 18.27 10.26
N ASN A 52 -45.61 17.43 10.66
CA ASN A 52 -45.32 16.16 11.30
C ASN A 52 -44.57 15.20 10.35
N SER A 53 -44.91 15.20 9.06
CA SER A 53 -44.20 14.43 8.04
C SER A 53 -42.75 14.91 7.88
N HIS A 54 -42.55 16.22 7.69
CA HIS A 54 -41.20 16.80 7.58
C HIS A 54 -40.39 16.58 8.86
N LYS A 55 -41.02 16.67 10.03
CA LYS A 55 -40.35 16.39 11.31
C LYS A 55 -39.92 14.93 11.42
N LYS A 56 -40.74 13.98 10.93
CA LYS A 56 -40.38 12.56 10.85
C LYS A 56 -39.23 12.35 9.87
N GLU A 57 -39.27 12.99 8.71
CA GLU A 57 -38.24 12.87 7.67
C GLU A 57 -36.90 13.46 8.11
N ILE A 58 -36.91 14.65 8.71
CA ILE A 58 -35.71 15.26 9.31
C ILE A 58 -35.12 14.37 10.40
N LYS A 59 -35.98 13.77 11.24
CA LYS A 59 -35.52 12.82 12.25
C LYS A 59 -34.87 11.59 11.60
N ALA A 60 -35.52 10.99 10.60
CA ALA A 60 -34.99 9.83 9.89
C ALA A 60 -33.66 10.13 9.18
N LEU A 61 -33.55 11.27 8.49
CA LEU A 61 -32.31 11.75 7.87
C LEU A 61 -31.22 12.02 8.91
N SER A 62 -31.59 12.59 10.06
CA SER A 62 -30.65 12.82 11.16
C SER A 62 -30.11 11.49 11.70
N ASP A 63 -30.99 10.51 11.92
CA ASP A 63 -30.62 9.18 12.40
C ASP A 63 -29.72 8.47 11.36
N GLU A 64 -30.03 8.58 10.07
CA GLU A 64 -29.21 8.03 8.98
C GLU A 64 -27.82 8.69 8.90
N VAL A 65 -27.74 10.02 9.06
CA VAL A 65 -26.45 10.74 9.11
C VAL A 65 -25.63 10.30 10.31
N THR A 66 -26.25 10.01 11.46
CA THR A 66 -25.51 9.48 12.63
C THR A 66 -24.96 8.08 12.37
N ASP A 67 -25.74 7.21 11.75
CA ASP A 67 -25.30 5.86 11.39
C ASP A 67 -24.20 5.88 10.33
N LEU A 68 -24.33 6.72 9.30
CA LEU A 68 -23.31 6.87 8.27
C LEU A 68 -22.01 7.43 8.84
N LYS A 69 -22.08 8.40 9.77
CA LYS A 69 -20.89 8.89 10.47
C LYS A 69 -20.22 7.82 11.32
N ALA A 70 -21.00 6.96 11.99
CA ALA A 70 -20.46 5.85 12.77
C ALA A 70 -19.74 4.85 11.86
N LYS A 71 -20.36 4.46 10.73
CA LYS A 71 -19.72 3.58 9.72
C LYS A 71 -18.43 4.18 9.16
N LEU A 72 -18.44 5.47 8.81
CA LEU A 72 -17.27 6.14 8.25
C LEU A 72 -16.12 6.20 9.27
N ALA A 73 -16.43 6.36 10.56
CA ALA A 73 -15.43 6.29 11.63
C ALA A 73 -14.83 4.87 11.75
N THR A 74 -15.65 3.82 11.65
CA THR A 74 -15.20 2.43 11.64
C THR A 74 -14.31 2.12 10.44
N ASP A 75 -14.76 2.47 9.23
CA ASP A 75 -14.02 2.24 7.98
C ASP A 75 -12.65 2.95 7.98
N ASN A 76 -12.60 4.18 8.52
CA ASN A 76 -11.34 4.90 8.66
C ASN A 76 -10.38 4.23 9.66
N ALA A 77 -10.90 3.70 10.77
CA ALA A 77 -10.09 2.96 11.73
C ALA A 77 -9.55 1.65 11.11
N GLU A 78 -10.37 0.91 10.35
CA GLU A 78 -9.93 -0.29 9.63
C GLU A 78 -8.87 0.03 8.58
N LYS A 79 -9.05 1.12 7.83
CA LYS A 79 -8.07 1.58 6.84
C LYS A 79 -6.72 1.93 7.48
N GLN A 80 -6.73 2.53 8.67
CA GLN A 80 -5.51 2.83 9.41
C GLN A 80 -4.79 1.55 9.85
N VAL A 81 -5.54 0.58 10.39
CA VAL A 81 -4.98 -0.74 10.76
C VAL A 81 -4.39 -1.47 9.55
N LEU A 82 -5.04 -1.39 8.38
CA LEU A 82 -4.53 -1.97 7.14
C LEU A 82 -3.25 -1.27 6.67
N ALA A 83 -3.17 0.05 6.78
CA ALA A 83 -1.96 0.80 6.44
C ALA A 83 -0.78 0.40 7.34
N ASP A 84 -1.00 0.25 8.65
CA ASP A 84 0.03 -0.19 9.59
C ASP A 84 0.52 -1.60 9.27
N LYS A 85 -0.40 -2.52 8.90
CA LYS A 85 -0.05 -3.87 8.47
C LYS A 85 0.78 -3.89 7.18
N LEU A 86 0.46 -3.02 6.22
CA LEU A 86 1.23 -2.91 4.97
C LEU A 86 2.67 -2.47 5.25
N VAL A 87 2.86 -1.45 6.07
CA VAL A 87 4.21 -0.98 6.45
C VAL A 87 5.01 -2.10 7.13
N ALA A 88 4.39 -2.84 8.04
CA ALA A 88 5.03 -3.97 8.70
C ALA A 88 5.40 -5.09 7.71
N LEU A 89 4.53 -5.40 6.76
CA LEU A 89 4.76 -6.43 5.74
C LEU A 89 5.83 -6.02 4.74
N GLU A 90 5.86 -4.76 4.32
CA GLU A 90 6.91 -4.21 3.46
C GLU A 90 8.28 -4.26 4.14
N ALA A 91 8.35 -3.99 5.45
CA ALA A 91 9.59 -4.11 6.22
C ALA A 91 10.07 -5.58 6.30
N GLN A 92 9.15 -6.53 6.49
CA GLN A 92 9.46 -7.97 6.44
C GLN A 92 9.91 -8.41 5.04
N TYR A 93 9.25 -7.92 3.99
CA TYR A 93 9.65 -8.22 2.62
C TYR A 93 11.03 -7.65 2.29
N ALA A 94 11.34 -6.44 2.75
CA ALA A 94 12.65 -5.82 2.56
C ALA A 94 13.77 -6.59 3.28
N SER A 95 13.52 -7.07 4.51
CA SER A 95 14.48 -7.89 5.24
C SER A 95 14.68 -9.27 4.58
N LEU A 96 13.61 -9.89 4.10
CA LEU A 96 13.66 -11.15 3.36
C LEU A 96 14.36 -11.00 2.01
N LYS A 97 14.12 -9.90 1.28
CA LYS A 97 14.81 -9.59 0.03
C LYS A 97 16.31 -9.37 0.25
N LYS A 98 16.71 -8.82 1.40
CA LYS A 98 18.12 -8.64 1.77
C LYS A 98 18.78 -9.96 2.17
N SER A 99 18.03 -10.89 2.76
CA SER A 99 18.53 -12.23 3.12
C SER A 99 18.43 -13.24 1.97
N MET A 100 17.69 -12.92 0.91
CA MET A 100 17.70 -13.70 -0.33
C MET A 100 19.10 -13.67 -0.94
N PRO A 101 19.76 -14.82 -1.08
CA PRO A 101 21.07 -14.87 -1.67
C PRO A 101 20.99 -14.51 -3.16
N THR A 102 21.73 -13.48 -3.52
CA THR A 102 21.71 -12.87 -4.84
C THR A 102 22.32 -13.80 -5.88
N THR A 103 21.67 -13.93 -7.05
CA THR A 103 22.19 -14.63 -8.23
C THR A 103 23.18 -13.80 -9.05
N THR A 104 23.47 -12.57 -8.63
CA THR A 104 24.48 -11.73 -9.27
C THR A 104 25.83 -12.09 -8.69
N LEU A 105 26.73 -12.55 -9.57
CA LEU A 105 28.12 -12.82 -9.21
C LEU A 105 28.76 -11.53 -8.67
N PRO A 106 29.32 -11.54 -7.44
CA PRO A 106 30.11 -10.41 -6.98
C PRO A 106 31.39 -10.27 -7.80
N ALA A 107 31.95 -9.07 -7.84
CA ALA A 107 33.22 -8.82 -8.51
C ALA A 107 34.35 -9.56 -7.78
N GLY A 108 35.26 -10.19 -8.52
CA GLY A 108 36.34 -11.02 -7.98
C GLY A 108 36.31 -12.47 -8.49
N THR A 109 37.13 -13.32 -7.88
CA THR A 109 37.17 -14.76 -8.16
C THR A 109 36.11 -15.45 -7.31
N VAL A 110 35.20 -16.16 -7.97
CA VAL A 110 34.09 -16.88 -7.30
C VAL A 110 33.92 -18.26 -7.91
N TYR A 111 33.59 -19.24 -7.07
CA TYR A 111 33.42 -20.65 -7.43
C TYR A 111 31.93 -20.99 -7.38
N GLN A 112 31.39 -21.61 -8.43
CA GLN A 112 29.98 -22.02 -8.52
C GLN A 112 29.89 -23.53 -8.71
N VAL A 113 28.97 -24.16 -7.99
CA VAL A 113 28.66 -25.59 -8.20
C VAL A 113 27.57 -25.70 -9.27
N GLN A 114 27.93 -26.30 -10.39
CA GLN A 114 27.05 -26.53 -11.54
C GLN A 114 26.67 -28.02 -11.59
N MET A 115 25.42 -28.31 -11.91
CA MET A 115 25.01 -29.66 -12.27
C MET A 115 24.97 -29.80 -13.80
N GLY A 116 25.24 -31.02 -14.30
CA GLY A 116 25.15 -31.34 -15.73
C GLY A 116 23.79 -31.06 -16.39
N TYR A 117 23.69 -31.34 -17.69
CA TYR A 117 22.52 -31.04 -18.52
C TYR A 117 21.44 -32.12 -18.37
N TYR A 118 20.24 -31.76 -17.90
CA TYR A 118 19.13 -32.71 -17.72
C TYR A 118 17.82 -32.20 -18.34
N GLN A 119 17.15 -33.09 -19.08
CA GLN A 119 15.88 -32.78 -19.77
C GLN A 119 14.65 -32.84 -18.84
N TYR A 120 14.76 -33.54 -17.70
CA TYR A 120 13.63 -33.82 -16.77
C TYR A 120 14.02 -33.72 -15.29
N LEU A 121 14.73 -32.66 -14.88
CA LEU A 121 15.01 -32.43 -13.47
C LEU A 121 14.06 -31.35 -12.92
N ASP A 122 13.07 -31.77 -12.14
CA ASP A 122 12.19 -30.86 -11.41
C ASP A 122 12.79 -30.59 -10.01
N LEU A 123 13.45 -29.44 -9.87
CA LEU A 123 14.11 -29.03 -8.63
C LEU A 123 13.19 -28.28 -7.66
N VAL A 124 11.91 -28.10 -8.00
CA VAL A 124 10.99 -27.30 -7.17
C VAL A 124 10.87 -27.89 -5.75
N SER A 125 10.94 -29.21 -5.60
CA SER A 125 10.94 -29.88 -4.28
C SER A 125 12.21 -29.71 -3.46
N PHE A 126 13.29 -29.20 -4.05
CA PHE A 126 14.60 -29.03 -3.39
C PHE A 126 14.89 -27.58 -2.99
N ASN A 127 14.05 -26.63 -3.39
CA ASN A 127 14.17 -25.21 -3.06
C ASN A 127 14.19 -24.92 -1.56
N ASP A 128 13.49 -25.72 -0.74
CA ASP A 128 13.41 -25.48 0.72
C ASP A 128 14.74 -25.66 1.45
N LYS A 129 15.71 -26.37 0.86
CA LYS A 129 17.03 -26.65 1.45
C LYS A 129 18.19 -25.94 0.75
N LEU A 130 17.97 -25.38 -0.44
CA LEU A 130 19.02 -24.84 -1.29
C LEU A 130 18.92 -23.32 -1.35
N LYS A 131 19.88 -22.64 -0.73
CA LYS A 131 19.85 -21.19 -0.52
C LYS A 131 19.67 -20.41 -1.84
N THR A 132 20.24 -20.85 -2.97
CA THR A 132 20.01 -20.24 -4.29
C THR A 132 20.00 -21.32 -5.36
N ILE A 133 18.91 -21.46 -6.10
CA ILE A 133 18.87 -22.24 -7.34
C ILE A 133 18.58 -21.28 -8.50
N LYS A 134 19.50 -21.23 -9.46
CA LYS A 134 19.28 -20.51 -10.74
C LYS A 134 19.11 -21.53 -11.85
N ALA A 135 18.00 -21.44 -12.57
CA ALA A 135 17.79 -22.16 -13.81
C ALA A 135 18.07 -21.21 -14.99
N GLU A 136 18.98 -21.59 -15.88
CA GLU A 136 19.26 -20.86 -17.11
C GLU A 136 19.05 -21.77 -18.31
N GLU A 137 18.35 -21.28 -19.32
CA GLU A 137 18.17 -21.99 -20.57
C GLU A 137 19.30 -21.59 -21.53
N ILE A 138 20.13 -22.55 -21.91
CA ILE A 138 21.27 -22.39 -22.81
C ILE A 138 21.16 -23.48 -23.86
N ASP A 139 21.10 -23.10 -25.14
CA ASP A 139 21.06 -24.01 -26.29
C ASP A 139 19.99 -25.11 -26.19
N GLY A 140 18.80 -24.75 -25.69
CA GLY A 140 17.66 -25.68 -25.56
C GLY A 140 17.74 -26.64 -24.36
N ALA A 141 18.72 -26.47 -23.48
CA ALA A 141 18.87 -27.24 -22.26
C ALA A 141 18.86 -26.33 -21.01
N LYS A 142 18.36 -26.85 -19.89
CA LYS A 142 18.31 -26.11 -18.62
C LYS A 142 19.53 -26.44 -17.78
N ARG A 143 20.32 -25.42 -17.45
CA ARG A 143 21.42 -25.45 -16.49
C ARG A 143 20.91 -25.01 -15.13
N TYR A 144 21.21 -25.79 -14.10
CA TYR A 144 20.92 -25.44 -12.72
C TYR A 144 22.20 -25.14 -11.96
N VAL A 145 22.29 -23.93 -11.40
CA VAL A 145 23.42 -23.48 -10.58
C VAL A 145 22.95 -23.37 -9.14
N ILE A 146 23.71 -23.99 -8.23
CA ILE A 146 23.34 -24.07 -6.82
C ILE A 146 24.43 -23.38 -6.00
N GLY A 147 24.14 -22.14 -5.59
CA GLY A 147 25.02 -21.33 -4.75
C GLY A 147 26.30 -20.81 -5.44
N HIS A 148 27.02 -19.99 -4.68
CA HIS A 148 28.31 -19.38 -5.03
C HIS A 148 29.18 -19.43 -3.78
N PHE A 149 30.46 -19.72 -3.95
CA PHE A 149 31.42 -19.92 -2.88
C PHE A 149 32.67 -19.09 -3.17
N GLU A 150 33.23 -18.45 -2.14
CA GLU A 150 34.51 -17.72 -2.24
C GLU A 150 35.71 -18.68 -2.18
N ASN A 151 35.52 -19.85 -1.57
CA ASN A 151 36.54 -20.89 -1.41
C ASN A 151 36.19 -22.15 -2.21
N VAL A 152 37.18 -22.69 -2.92
CA VAL A 152 37.05 -23.94 -3.66
C VAL A 152 36.72 -25.13 -2.75
N MET A 153 37.27 -25.17 -1.53
CA MET A 153 37.04 -26.27 -0.59
C MET A 153 35.57 -26.36 -0.16
N ASP A 154 34.94 -25.21 0.10
CA ASP A 154 33.53 -25.15 0.48
C ASP A 154 32.63 -25.58 -0.69
N ALA A 155 33.00 -25.20 -1.92
CA ALA A 155 32.31 -25.64 -3.13
C ALA A 155 32.45 -27.15 -3.37
N LEU A 156 33.61 -27.73 -3.08
CA LEU A 156 33.88 -29.16 -3.19
C LEU A 156 33.11 -29.98 -2.16
N GLN A 157 33.05 -29.51 -0.90
CA GLN A 157 32.27 -30.13 0.15
C GLN A 157 30.78 -30.11 -0.22
N PHE A 158 30.27 -28.96 -0.65
CA PHE A 158 28.88 -28.84 -1.07
C PHE A 158 28.56 -29.70 -2.30
N ARG A 159 29.46 -29.78 -3.28
CA ARG A 159 29.35 -30.74 -4.40
C ARG A 159 29.20 -32.17 -3.88
N ASN A 160 29.99 -32.58 -2.89
CA ASN A 160 29.90 -33.94 -2.33
C ASN A 160 28.56 -34.19 -1.64
N ASP A 161 28.03 -33.20 -0.90
CA ASP A 161 26.70 -33.29 -0.30
C ASP A 161 25.61 -33.44 -1.38
N ILE A 162 25.71 -32.68 -2.47
CA ILE A 162 24.79 -32.78 -3.62
C ILE A 162 24.90 -34.14 -4.31
N LYS A 163 26.11 -34.71 -4.43
CA LYS A 163 26.29 -36.08 -4.95
C LYS A 163 25.68 -37.12 -4.02
N ALA A 164 25.84 -36.97 -2.70
CA ALA A 164 25.24 -37.85 -1.70
C ALA A 164 23.69 -37.83 -1.74
N LEU A 165 23.10 -36.72 -2.19
CA LEU A 165 21.66 -36.59 -2.44
C LEU A 165 21.19 -37.26 -3.76
N GLY A 166 22.10 -37.90 -4.51
CA GLY A 166 21.81 -38.65 -5.73
C GLY A 166 22.13 -37.90 -7.02
N ILE A 167 22.67 -36.69 -6.95
CA ILE A 167 23.01 -35.88 -8.13
C ILE A 167 24.50 -36.05 -8.43
N ASN A 168 24.85 -37.18 -9.02
CA ASN A 168 26.23 -37.64 -9.20
C ASN A 168 27.08 -36.75 -10.13
N ASP A 169 26.44 -36.03 -11.05
CA ASP A 169 27.09 -35.18 -12.06
C ASP A 169 27.20 -33.70 -11.62
N ALA A 170 27.21 -33.45 -10.31
CA ALA A 170 27.55 -32.13 -9.78
C ALA A 170 29.06 -31.89 -9.89
N PHE A 171 29.45 -30.72 -10.39
CA PHE A 171 30.85 -30.29 -10.52
C PHE A 171 31.03 -28.83 -10.10
N VAL A 172 32.26 -28.47 -9.76
CA VAL A 172 32.62 -27.08 -9.41
C VAL A 172 33.17 -26.40 -10.66
N SER A 173 32.72 -25.18 -10.93
CA SER A 173 33.16 -24.34 -12.04
C SER A 173 33.63 -22.99 -11.50
N GLN A 174 34.67 -22.42 -12.10
CA GLN A 174 35.21 -21.12 -11.71
C GLN A 174 34.69 -20.02 -12.65
N TYR A 175 34.34 -18.88 -12.06
CA TYR A 175 34.00 -17.67 -12.79
C TYR A 175 34.89 -16.51 -12.35
N THR A 176 35.36 -15.74 -13.31
CA THR A 176 36.11 -14.50 -13.07
C THR A 176 35.40 -13.38 -13.79
N ASN A 177 34.94 -12.37 -13.05
CA ASN A 177 34.20 -11.22 -13.60
C ASN A 177 32.99 -11.63 -14.46
N GLY A 178 32.29 -12.69 -14.07
CA GLY A 178 31.10 -13.20 -14.77
C GLY A 178 31.38 -14.10 -15.97
N VAL A 179 32.65 -14.33 -16.34
CA VAL A 179 33.04 -15.24 -17.43
C VAL A 179 33.51 -16.57 -16.84
N ARG A 180 33.00 -17.67 -17.38
CA ARG A 180 33.39 -19.03 -16.96
C ARG A 180 34.80 -19.34 -17.44
N ASN A 181 35.65 -19.86 -16.56
CA ASN A 181 36.90 -20.49 -16.93
C ASN A 181 36.63 -21.93 -17.39
N MET A 182 36.79 -22.20 -18.69
CA MET A 182 36.50 -23.52 -19.27
C MET A 182 37.58 -24.56 -18.95
N ASP A 183 38.81 -24.11 -18.69
CA ASP A 183 39.96 -24.98 -18.43
C ASP A 183 40.11 -25.31 -16.93
N TYR A 184 39.16 -24.88 -16.10
CA TYR A 184 39.24 -25.05 -14.66
C TYR A 184 38.74 -26.43 -14.21
N ASP A 185 39.61 -27.16 -13.50
CA ASP A 185 39.26 -28.34 -12.71
C ASP A 185 39.52 -28.06 -11.22
N ALA A 186 38.48 -28.23 -10.40
CA ALA A 186 38.57 -27.97 -8.97
C ALA A 186 39.42 -28.99 -8.21
N LEU A 187 39.54 -30.24 -8.70
CA LEU A 187 40.39 -31.26 -8.06
C LEU A 187 41.88 -31.01 -8.36
N GLU A 188 42.19 -30.54 -9.57
CA GLU A 188 43.54 -30.13 -9.94
C GLU A 188 43.96 -28.86 -9.18
N ALA A 189 43.04 -27.92 -8.98
CA ALA A 189 43.30 -26.68 -8.25
C ALA A 189 43.68 -26.89 -6.77
N ILE A 190 43.31 -28.02 -6.16
CA ILE A 190 43.66 -28.38 -4.78
C ILE A 190 44.73 -29.47 -4.67
N GLY A 191 45.24 -29.97 -5.81
CA GLY A 191 46.34 -30.95 -5.85
C GLY A 191 45.95 -32.41 -5.54
N GLU A 192 44.68 -32.80 -5.66
CA GLU A 192 44.18 -34.15 -5.31
C GLU A 192 44.07 -35.11 -6.52
N LYS A 193 45.10 -35.18 -7.38
CA LYS A 193 45.08 -36.09 -8.56
C LYS A 193 45.69 -37.46 -8.27
#